data_AF-A0A966XIR6-F1
#
_entry.id   AF-A0A966XIR6-F1
#
_cell.length_a   1.000
_cell.length_b   1.000
_cell.length_c   1.000
_cell.angle_alpha   90.00
_cell.angle_beta   90.00
_cell.angle_gamma   90.00
#
_symmetry.space_group_name_H-M   'P 1'
#
loop_
_entity.id
_entity.type
_entity.pdbx_description
1 polymer ?
#
loop_
_entity_poly.entity_id
_entity_poly.type
_entity_poly.pdbx_seq_one_letter_code
_entity_poly.pdbx_strand_id
1 'polypeptide(L)' 'ADWTGFEIPDKFVVGYGIDYAQRNRNLGHIGTVRFTDI' A
#
# COMPACT_ATOMS: atom_id res chain seq x y z
N ALA A 1 -10.51 -8.20 13.25
CA ALA A 1 -9.23 -8.16 13.95
C ALA A 1 -9.47 -7.49 15.29
N ASP A 2 -8.92 -8.02 16.38
CA ASP A 2 -9.09 -7.43 17.72
C ASP A 2 -8.24 -6.17 17.91
N TRP A 3 -7.26 -5.95 17.04
CA TRP A 3 -6.36 -4.80 17.04
C TRP A 3 -6.20 -4.24 15.63
N THR A 4 -6.27 -2.91 15.52
CA THR A 4 -6.06 -2.18 14.27
C THR A 4 -4.92 -1.18 14.48
N GLY A 5 -3.92 -1.19 13.58
CA GLY A 5 -2.78 -0.27 13.66
C GLY A 5 -3.16 1.16 13.29
N PHE A 6 -3.79 1.34 12.13
CA PHE A 6 -4.30 2.62 11.63
C PHE A 6 -5.35 2.37 10.53
N GLU A 7 -6.20 3.36 10.29
CA GLU A 7 -7.16 3.36 9.19
C GLU A 7 -6.55 4.02 7.96
N ILE A 8 -6.95 3.55 6.77
CA ILE A 8 -6.50 4.10 5.48
C ILE A 8 -7.70 4.43 4.59
N PRO A 9 -7.57 5.38 3.65
CA PRO A 9 -8.60 5.63 2.66
C PRO A 9 -8.79 4.43 1.73
N ASP A 10 -9.92 4.37 1.02
CA ASP A 10 -10.18 3.41 -0.06
C ASP A 10 -9.31 3.72 -1.29
N LYS A 11 -8.04 3.33 -1.19
CA LYS A 11 -7.02 3.49 -2.24
C LYS A 11 -6.13 2.27 -2.23
N PHE A 12 -5.65 1.89 -3.41
CA PHE A 12 -4.69 0.80 -3.53
C PHE A 12 -3.31 1.24 -2.98
N VAL A 13 -2.76 0.47 -2.04
CA VAL A 13 -1.51 0.79 -1.32
C VAL A 13 -0.41 -0.25 -1.54
N VAL A 14 0.85 0.16 -1.38
CA VAL A 14 2.07 -0.68 -1.42
C VAL A 14 3.05 -0.26 -0.34
N GLY A 15 4.08 -1.08 -0.09
CA GLY A 15 5.10 -0.85 0.94
C GLY A 15 4.89 -1.72 2.19
N TYR A 16 5.93 -1.83 3.00
CA TYR A 16 5.91 -2.63 4.24
C TYR A 16 5.37 -4.07 4.05
N GLY A 17 5.79 -4.73 2.96
CA GLY A 17 5.36 -6.07 2.57
C GLY A 17 4.19 -6.13 1.59
N ILE A 18 3.41 -5.04 1.45
CA ILE A 18 2.32 -4.94 0.47
C ILE A 18 2.90 -4.63 -0.91
N ASP A 19 2.46 -5.35 -1.94
CA ASP A 19 3.04 -5.26 -3.29
C ASP A 19 2.04 -4.87 -4.38
N TYR A 20 2.60 -4.35 -5.47
CA TYR A 20 1.95 -4.30 -6.78
C TYR A 20 2.84 -5.03 -7.78
N ALA A 21 2.32 -6.08 -8.42
CA ALA A 21 3.06 -6.90 -9.38
C ALA A 21 4.44 -7.34 -8.85
N GLN A 22 4.50 -7.76 -7.58
CA GLN A 22 5.72 -8.19 -6.89
C GLN A 22 6.77 -7.09 -6.63
N ARG A 23 6.42 -5.81 -6.85
CA ARG A 23 7.29 -4.65 -6.63
C ARG A 23 6.91 -3.90 -5.35
N ASN A 24 7.84 -3.09 -4.85
CA ASN A 24 7.64 -2.10 -3.78
C ASN A 24 7.39 -2.65 -2.36
N ARG A 25 7.57 -3.96 -2.12
CA ARG A 25 7.43 -4.56 -0.77
C ARG A 25 8.38 -3.98 0.28
N ASN A 26 9.58 -3.60 -0.13
CA ASN A 26 10.68 -3.21 0.75
C ASN A 26 10.69 -1.71 1.08
N LEU A 27 9.66 -0.95 0.70
CA LEU A 27 9.55 0.45 1.10
C LEU A 27 9.35 0.54 2.62
N GLY A 28 10.11 1.41 3.28
CA GLY A 28 10.01 1.71 4.72
C GLY A 28 8.79 2.57 5.09
N HIS A 29 7.85 2.76 4.16
CA HIS A 29 6.59 3.46 4.36
C HIS A 29 5.50 2.85 3.49
N ILE A 30 4.24 3.16 3.80
CA ILE A 30 3.08 2.78 3.00
C ILE A 30 2.73 3.95 2.07
N GLY A 31 2.54 3.67 0.79
CA GLY A 31 2.19 4.67 -0.23
C GLY A 31 1.03 4.21 -1.10
N THR A 32 0.33 5.16 -1.73
CA THR A 32 -0.78 4.89 -2.66
C THR A 32 -0.28 4.76 -4.10
N VAL A 33 -0.82 3.81 -4.86
CA VAL A 33 -0.53 3.68 -6.30
C VAL A 33 -1.33 4.72 -7.10
N ARG A 34 -0.64 5.42 -8.00
CA ARG A 34 -1.25 6.30 -8.99
C ARG A 34 -1.17 5.63 -10.36
N PHE A 35 -2.32 5.35 -10.95
CA PHE A 35 -2.40 4.94 -12.35
C PHE A 35 -2.32 6.20 -13.22
N THR A 36 -1.33 6.26 -14.09
CA THR A 36 -1.09 7.42 -14.97
C THR A 36 -1.80 7.30 -16.30
N ASP A 37 -2.25 6.09 -16.64
CA ASP A 37 -2.92 5.79 -17.90
C ASP A 37 -4.42 5.75 -17.62
N ILE A 38 -5.09 6.82 -18.06
CA ILE A 38 -6.53 6.89 -18.30
C ILE A 38 -6.69 7.22 -19.78
#